data_AF-A0A9E5NRC1-F1
#
_entry.id   AF-A0A9E5NRC1-F1
#
_cell.length_a   1.000
_cell.length_b   1.000
_cell.length_c   1.000
_cell.angle_alpha   90.00
_cell.angle_beta   90.00
_cell.angle_gamma   90.00
#
_symmetry.space_group_name_H-M   'P 1'
#
loop_
_entity.id
_entity.type
_entity.pdbx_description
1 polymer ?
#
loop_
_entity_poly.entity_id
_entity_poly.type
_entity_poly.pdbx_seq_one_letter_code
_entity_poly.pdbx_strand_id
1 'polypeptide(L)'
;HRPVLAAVATGLIWAAWHYALNLEAYLYPGQHFLRILSFPVGAILASIILGWLRERTGSVGAPALYHAANNASNGSATMSSLLGAMTGRGWDWPVVAWVLALIPMGALCTWIVLSGRREMEGLHEETHS
;
A
#
# COMPACT_ATOMS: atom_id res chain seq x y z
N HIS A 1 10.21 -20.65 3.73
CA HIS A 1 10.24 -19.18 3.63
C HIS A 1 8.82 -18.64 3.85
N ARG A 2 8.63 -17.54 4.62
CA ARG A 2 7.30 -16.98 4.93
C ARG A 2 7.12 -15.61 4.25
N PRO A 3 6.73 -15.55 2.96
CA PRO A 3 6.70 -14.31 2.18
C PRO A 3 5.76 -13.25 2.76
N VAL A 4 4.61 -13.67 3.31
CA VAL A 4 3.66 -12.76 3.98
C VAL A 4 4.28 -12.09 5.21
N LEU A 5 5.05 -12.84 6.01
CA LEU A 5 5.69 -12.29 7.21
C LEU A 5 6.76 -11.26 6.83
N ALA A 6 7.53 -11.53 5.76
CA ALA A 6 8.48 -10.57 5.22
C ALA A 6 7.77 -9.29 4.76
N ALA A 7 6.67 -9.42 4.00
CA ALA A 7 5.89 -8.27 3.55
C ALA A 7 5.31 -7.45 4.70
N VAL A 8 4.82 -8.09 5.77
CA VAL A 8 4.34 -7.40 6.97
C VAL A 8 5.48 -6.63 7.65
N ALA A 9 6.63 -7.27 7.86
CA ALA A 9 7.79 -6.61 8.47
C ALA A 9 8.26 -5.41 7.64
N THR A 10 8.37 -5.58 6.31
CA THR A 10 8.73 -4.49 5.39
C THR A 10 7.73 -3.35 5.46
N GLY A 11 6.43 -3.64 5.45
CA GLY A 11 5.38 -2.62 5.54
C GLY A 11 5.43 -1.83 6.85
N LEU A 12 5.70 -2.49 7.97
CA LEU A 12 5.84 -1.82 9.27
C LEU A 12 7.09 -0.92 9.35
N ILE A 13 8.23 -1.39 8.84
CA ILE A 13 9.45 -0.59 8.76
C ILE A 13 9.21 0.64 7.88
N TRP A 14 8.55 0.44 6.74
CA TRP A 14 8.23 1.51 5.80
C TRP A 14 7.28 2.55 6.43
N ALA A 15 6.28 2.10 7.20
CA ALA A 15 5.38 2.96 7.94
C ALA A 15 6.10 3.77 9.03
N ALA A 16 6.99 3.13 9.79
CA ALA A 16 7.79 3.79 10.82
C ALA A 16 8.69 4.88 10.22
N TRP A 17 9.28 4.64 9.04
CA TRP A 17 10.08 5.65 8.34
C TRP A 17 9.25 6.88 7.94
N HIS A 18 7.98 6.70 7.58
CA HIS A 18 7.07 7.79 7.22
C HIS A 18 6.39 8.46 8.42
N TYR A 19 6.72 8.06 9.65
CA TYR A 19 5.99 8.52 10.83
C TYR A 19 6.09 10.04 11.04
N ALA A 20 7.29 10.62 10.86
CA ALA A 20 7.50 12.06 10.98
C ALA A 20 6.66 12.87 9.96
N LEU A 21 6.63 12.43 8.70
CA LEU A 21 5.81 13.03 7.65
C LEU A 21 4.31 12.88 7.92
N ASN A 22 3.88 11.77 8.50
CA ASN A 22 2.48 11.52 8.85
C ASN A 22 1.99 12.35 10.04
N LEU A 23 2.88 12.75 10.93
CA LEU A 23 2.58 13.61 12.08
C LEU A 23 2.63 15.10 11.78
N GLU A 24 3.10 15.50 10.60
CA GLU A 24 3.25 16.91 10.26
C GLU A 24 1.87 17.58 10.09
N ALA A 25 1.38 18.09 11.23
CA ALA A 25 0.06 18.64 11.46
C ALA A 25 -0.22 19.96 10.74
N TYR A 26 0.83 20.74 10.48
CA TYR A 26 0.71 22.10 9.91
C TYR A 26 0.26 22.12 8.45
N LEU A 27 0.48 21.03 7.71
CA LEU A 27 0.14 20.96 6.29
C LEU A 27 -1.33 20.53 6.07
N TYR A 28 -1.92 19.75 6.99
CA TYR A 28 -3.27 19.19 6.84
C TYR A 28 -3.97 19.08 8.22
N PRO A 29 -4.68 20.13 8.65
CA PRO A 29 -5.45 20.07 9.89
C PRO A 29 -6.74 19.26 9.68
N GLY A 30 -6.90 18.13 10.39
CA GLY A 30 -8.23 17.51 10.55
C GLY A 30 -8.32 15.97 10.63
N GLN A 31 -7.34 15.18 10.17
CA GLN A 31 -7.50 13.71 10.08
C GLN A 31 -6.26 12.89 10.48
N HIS A 32 -5.51 13.33 11.50
CA HIS A 32 -4.23 12.71 11.89
C HIS A 32 -4.36 11.24 12.27
N PHE A 33 -5.41 10.88 13.03
CA PHE A 33 -5.65 9.50 13.43
C PHE A 33 -5.89 8.57 12.24
N LEU A 34 -6.70 9.00 11.26
CA LEU A 34 -6.97 8.23 10.05
C LEU A 34 -5.68 8.02 9.24
N ARG A 35 -4.82 9.03 9.11
CA ARG A 35 -3.51 8.89 8.43
C ARG A 35 -2.58 7.92 9.14
N ILE A 36 -2.42 8.06 10.46
CA ILE A 36 -1.52 7.22 11.25
C ILE A 36 -1.95 5.75 11.23
N LEU A 37 -3.25 5.46 11.18
CA LEU A 37 -3.77 4.09 11.13
C LEU A 37 -3.81 3.50 9.72
N SER A 38 -4.22 4.29 8.73
CA SER A 38 -4.38 3.79 7.35
C SER A 38 -3.06 3.65 6.61
N PHE A 39 -2.03 4.42 6.94
CA PHE A 39 -0.73 4.36 6.26
C PHE A 39 -0.01 3.02 6.50
N PRO A 40 0.15 2.50 7.73
CA PRO A 40 0.75 1.18 7.96
C PRO A 40 0.02 0.06 7.24
N VAL A 41 -1.32 0.10 7.23
CA VAL A 41 -2.14 -0.89 6.52
C VAL A 41 -1.83 -0.86 5.03
N GLY A 42 -1.86 0.32 4.41
CA GLY A 42 -1.51 0.46 2.99
C GLY A 42 -0.07 0.07 2.68
N ALA A 43 0.90 0.38 3.54
CA ALA A 43 2.30 0.01 3.37
C ALA A 43 2.51 -1.52 3.41
N ILE A 44 1.79 -2.23 4.27
CA ILE A 44 1.81 -3.71 4.31
C ILE A 44 1.20 -4.28 3.02
N LEU A 45 0.03 -3.80 2.61
CA LEU A 45 -0.63 -4.27 1.38
C LEU A 45 0.25 -4.00 0.15
N ALA A 46 0.84 -2.81 0.05
CA ALA A 46 1.79 -2.46 -1.00
C ALA A 46 3.03 -3.37 -0.98
N SER A 47 3.56 -3.72 0.20
CA SER A 47 4.69 -4.65 0.32
C SER A 47 4.36 -6.05 -0.21
N ILE A 48 3.13 -6.54 0.00
CA ILE A 48 2.66 -7.81 -0.56
C ILE A 48 2.62 -7.72 -2.09
N ILE A 49 2.04 -6.66 -2.65
CA ILE A 49 1.92 -6.46 -4.11
C ILE A 49 3.30 -6.33 -4.76
N LEU A 50 4.21 -5.55 -4.16
CA LEU A 50 5.57 -5.35 -4.65
C LEU A 50 6.38 -6.66 -4.62
N GLY A 51 6.26 -7.43 -3.53
CA GLY A 51 6.87 -8.75 -3.42
C GLY A 51 6.36 -9.70 -4.50
N TRP A 52 5.04 -9.76 -4.69
CA TRP A 52 4.42 -10.56 -5.74
C TRP A 52 4.85 -10.15 -7.15
N LEU A 53 4.88 -8.84 -7.46
CA LEU A 53 5.37 -8.35 -8.75
C LEU A 53 6.83 -8.73 -8.99
N ARG A 54 7.69 -8.65 -7.97
CA ARG A 54 9.09 -9.07 -8.07
C ARG A 54 9.21 -10.56 -8.36
N GLU A 55 8.46 -11.40 -7.67
CA GLU A 55 8.48 -12.85 -7.85
C GLU A 55 7.98 -13.26 -9.24
N ARG A 56 6.88 -12.66 -9.72
CA ARG A 56 6.27 -13.00 -11.01
C ARG A 56 7.07 -12.53 -12.22
N THR A 57 7.80 -11.42 -12.08
CA THR A 57 8.53 -10.82 -13.22
C THR A 57 10.03 -11.07 -13.18
N GLY A 58 10.59 -11.47 -12.03
CA GLY A 58 12.03 -11.53 -11.81
C GLY A 58 12.73 -10.16 -11.81
N SER A 59 12.00 -9.07 -12.03
CA SER A 59 12.54 -7.73 -12.29
C SER A 59 12.28 -6.77 -11.12
N VAL A 60 13.23 -5.87 -10.88
CA VAL A 60 13.04 -4.73 -9.96
C VAL A 60 12.26 -3.57 -10.61
N GLY A 61 12.19 -3.55 -11.95
CA GLY A 61 11.53 -2.47 -12.69
C GLY A 61 10.01 -2.47 -12.52
N ALA A 62 9.38 -3.64 -12.54
CA ALA A 62 7.94 -3.78 -12.33
C ALA A 62 7.47 -3.22 -10.96
N PRO A 63 8.06 -3.64 -9.81
CA PRO A 63 7.71 -3.06 -8.52
C PRO A 63 8.07 -1.57 -8.43
N ALA A 64 9.20 -1.13 -9.01
CA ALA A 64 9.56 0.29 -9.02
C ALA A 64 8.56 1.15 -9.79
N LEU A 65 8.07 0.68 -10.94
CA LEU A 65 7.08 1.39 -11.75
C LEU A 65 5.73 1.47 -11.03
N TYR A 66 5.27 0.38 -10.43
CA TYR A 66 4.07 0.37 -9.59
C TYR A 66 4.19 1.38 -8.44
N HIS A 67 5.33 1.37 -7.73
CA HIS A 67 5.58 2.29 -6.63
C HIS A 67 5.59 3.76 -7.10
N ALA A 68 6.25 4.05 -8.23
CA ALA A 68 6.27 5.38 -8.82
C ALA A 68 4.88 5.86 -9.25
N ALA A 69 4.07 5.00 -9.86
CA ALA A 69 2.69 5.30 -10.25
C ALA A 69 1.83 5.65 -9.03
N ASN A 70 1.93 4.86 -7.96
CA ASN A 70 1.21 5.12 -6.71
C ASN A 70 1.61 6.47 -6.09
N ASN A 71 2.90 6.80 -6.09
CA ASN A 71 3.39 8.08 -5.58
C ASN A 71 2.95 9.26 -6.44
N ALA A 72 2.91 9.10 -7.77
CA ALA A 72 2.40 10.13 -8.67
C ALA A 72 0.91 10.42 -8.41
N SER A 73 0.08 9.38 -8.27
CA SER A 73 -1.34 9.52 -7.96
C SER A 73 -1.58 10.22 -6.61
N ASN A 74 -0.87 9.80 -5.57
CA ASN A 74 -0.97 10.43 -4.25
C ASN A 74 -0.42 11.86 -4.23
N GLY A 75 0.67 12.14 -4.95
CA GLY A 75 1.24 13.48 -5.11
C GLY A 75 0.27 14.43 -5.80
N SER A 76 -0.42 13.98 -6.86
CA SER A 76 -1.47 14.73 -7.53
C SER A 76 -2.64 15.04 -6.59
N ALA A 77 -3.13 14.05 -5.83
CA ALA A 77 -4.21 14.25 -4.86
C ALA A 77 -3.84 15.27 -3.77
N THR A 78 -2.61 15.20 -3.28
CA THR A 78 -2.06 16.12 -2.27
C THR A 78 -2.02 17.56 -2.81
N MET A 79 -1.56 17.75 -4.05
CA MET A 79 -1.54 19.07 -4.70
C MET A 79 -2.95 19.63 -4.91
N SER A 80 -3.91 18.81 -5.31
CA SER A 80 -5.31 19.22 -5.45
C SER A 80 -5.92 19.70 -4.12
N SER A 81 -5.58 19.06 -3.01
CA SER A 81 -6.07 19.46 -1.68
C SER A 81 -5.41 20.71 -1.14
N LEU A 82 -4.13 20.92 -1.42
CA LEU A 82 -3.47 22.20 -1.13
C LEU A 82 -4.18 23.36 -1.86
N LEU A 83 -4.55 23.16 -3.14
CA LEU A 83 -5.30 24.13 -3.94
C LEU A 83 -6.74 24.33 -3.42
N GLY A 84 -7.40 23.26 -2.98
CA GLY A 84 -8.72 23.30 -2.35
C GLY A 84 -8.73 24.05 -1.01
N ALA A 85 -7.67 23.88 -0.21
CA ALA A 85 -7.48 24.61 1.05
C ALA A 85 -7.29 26.12 0.80
N MET A 86 -6.50 26.50 -0.21
CA MET A 86 -6.33 27.91 -0.61
C MET A 86 -7.63 28.60 -1.07
N THR A 87 -8.62 27.83 -1.54
CA THR A 87 -9.89 28.36 -2.07
C THR A 87 -11.06 28.25 -1.08
N GLY A 88 -10.80 27.88 0.18
CA GLY A 88 -11.83 27.75 1.22
C GLY A 88 -12.76 26.54 1.06
N ARG A 89 -12.41 25.57 0.20
CA ARG A 89 -13.15 24.31 -0.05
C ARG A 89 -12.38 23.09 0.48
N GLY A 90 -11.73 23.25 1.63
CA GLY A 90 -10.78 22.27 2.17
C GLY A 90 -11.45 21.02 2.77
N TRP A 91 -11.87 20.08 1.93
CA TRP A 91 -12.06 18.69 2.35
C TRP A 91 -10.74 17.94 2.19
N ASP A 92 -10.34 17.17 3.20
CA ASP A 92 -9.14 16.31 3.18
C ASP A 92 -9.36 15.04 2.32
N TRP A 93 -9.68 15.28 1.04
CA TRP A 93 -9.89 14.26 0.00
C TRP A 93 -8.75 13.23 -0.15
N PRO A 94 -7.46 13.54 0.08
CA PRO A 94 -6.38 12.58 -0.11
C PRO A 94 -6.45 11.44 0.91
N VAL A 95 -6.81 11.76 2.16
CA VAL A 95 -6.99 10.74 3.20
C VAL A 95 -8.18 9.83 2.88
N VAL A 96 -9.29 10.41 2.42
CA VAL A 96 -10.46 9.63 2.01
C VAL A 96 -10.14 8.75 0.80
N ALA A 97 -9.51 9.30 -0.24
CA ALA A 97 -9.10 8.55 -1.42
C ALA A 97 -8.12 7.42 -1.06
N TRP A 98 -7.17 7.66 -0.16
CA TRP A 98 -6.25 6.65 0.35
C TRP A 98 -6.97 5.51 1.06
N VAL A 99 -7.90 5.82 1.97
CA VAL A 99 -8.70 4.81 2.67
C VAL A 99 -9.55 4.00 1.70
N LEU A 100 -10.14 4.63 0.68
CA LEU A 100 -10.89 3.94 -0.36
C LEU A 100 -10.00 3.03 -1.20
N ALA A 101 -8.75 3.43 -1.48
CA ALA A 101 -7.78 2.62 -2.21
C ALA A 101 -7.36 1.35 -1.45
N LEU A 102 -7.50 1.32 -0.12
CA LEU A 102 -7.23 0.11 0.67
C LEU A 102 -8.17 -1.05 0.32
N ILE A 103 -9.39 -0.77 -0.16
CA ILE A 103 -10.38 -1.80 -0.51
C ILE A 103 -9.89 -2.64 -1.69
N PRO A 104 -9.61 -2.07 -2.89
CA PRO A 104 -9.09 -2.86 -4.01
C PRO A 104 -7.71 -3.45 -3.72
N MET A 105 -6.84 -2.76 -2.97
CA MET A 105 -5.55 -3.31 -2.55
C MET A 105 -5.71 -4.54 -1.65
N GLY A 106 -6.63 -4.48 -0.68
CA GLY A 106 -6.93 -5.58 0.22
C GLY A 106 -7.52 -6.78 -0.50
N ALA A 107 -8.43 -6.54 -1.46
CA ALA A 107 -8.98 -7.58 -2.33
C ALA A 107 -7.88 -8.26 -3.16
N LEU A 108 -6.98 -7.47 -3.77
CA LEU A 108 -5.86 -7.99 -4.55
C LEU A 108 -4.89 -8.79 -3.69
N CYS A 109 -4.52 -8.29 -2.50
CA CYS A 109 -3.64 -9.01 -1.58
C CYS A 109 -4.26 -10.32 -1.10
N THR A 110 -5.56 -10.31 -0.80
CA THR A 110 -6.32 -11.51 -0.42
C THR A 110 -6.25 -12.54 -1.55
N TRP A 111 -6.47 -12.12 -2.79
CA TRP A 111 -6.35 -12.99 -3.96
C TRP A 111 -4.92 -13.54 -4.10
N ILE A 112 -3.87 -12.70 -4.02
CA ILE A 112 -2.46 -13.11 -4.10
C ILE A 112 -2.12 -14.18 -3.05
N VAL A 113 -2.53 -13.96 -1.80
CA VAL A 113 -2.24 -14.88 -0.70
C VAL A 113 -2.99 -16.20 -0.88
N LEU A 114 -4.24 -16.16 -1.33
CA LEU A 114 -5.03 -17.37 -1.57
C LEU A 114 -4.55 -18.14 -2.80
N SER A 115 -4.16 -17.47 -3.88
CA SER A 115 -3.64 -18.12 -5.09
C SER A 115 -2.31 -18.82 -4.83
N GLY A 116 -1.40 -18.19 -4.08
CA GLY A 116 -0.12 -18.80 -3.72
C GLY A 116 -0.27 -20.05 -2.84
N ARG A 117 -1.32 -20.13 -2.00
CA ARG A 117 -1.59 -21.34 -1.21
C ARG A 117 -2.04 -22.51 -2.08
N ARG A 118 -2.87 -22.25 -3.08
CA ARG A 118 -3.38 -23.28 -4.01
C ARG A 118 -2.27 -23.89 -4.86
N GLU A 119 -1.32 -23.08 -5.32
CA GLU A 119 -0.16 -23.58 -6.08
C GLU A 119 0.68 -24.56 -5.26
N MET A 120 0.86 -24.31 -3.95
CA MET A 120 1.60 -25.21 -3.06
C MET A 120 0.87 -26.51 -2.76
N GLU A 121 -0.46 -26.46 -2.60
CA GLU A 121 -1.30 -27.65 -2.37
C GLU A 121 -1.28 -28.60 -3.58
N GLY A 122 -1.38 -28.07 -4.80
CA GLY A 122 -1.32 -28.89 -6.03
C GLY A 122 0.02 -29.60 -6.25
N LEU A 123 1.14 -28.97 -5.91
CA LEU A 123 2.47 -29.60 -5.99
C LEU A 123 2.64 -30.76 -4.99
N HIS A 124 1.99 -30.67 -3.83
CA HIS A 124 1.99 -31.75 -2.85
C HIS A 124 1.12 -32.93 -3.33
N GLU A 125 0.02 -32.69 -4.02
CA GLU A 125 -0.81 -33.76 -4.60
C GLU A 125 -0.10 -34.51 -5.73
N GLU A 126 0.57 -33.81 -6.66
CA GLU A 126 1.34 -34.43 -7.76
C GLU A 126 2.53 -35.27 -7.28
N THR A 127 3.15 -34.93 -6.15
CA THR A 127 4.30 -35.68 -5.60
C THR A 127 3.90 -36.96 -4.85
N HIS A 128 2.60 -37.15 -4.59
CA HIS A 128 2.07 -38.31 -3.89
C HIS A 128 1.19 -39.24 -4.75
N SER A 129 1.02 -38.94 -6.05
CA SER A 129 0.36 -39.80 -7.06
C SER A 129 1.34 -40.60 -7.89
#